data_AF-A0A2T4WFK3-F1
#
_entry.id   AF-A0A2T4WFK3-F1
#
_cell.length_a   1.000
_cell.length_b   1.000
_cell.length_c   1.000
_cell.angle_alpha   90.00
_cell.angle_beta   90.00
_cell.angle_gamma   90.00
#
_symmetry.space_group_name_H-M   'P 1'
#
loop_
_entity.id
_entity.type
_entity.pdbx_description
1 polymer ?
#
loop_
_entity_poly.entity_id
_entity_poly.type
_entity_poly.pdbx_seq_one_letter_code
_entity_poly.pdbx_strand_id
1 'polypeptide(L)'
;MDCDQFNIDHIELRTGINIPSVQRNYCELIDSVRSVSFQVLLNTEELEIYSAKYFEWNAPVFTAEGERSDTRWEASLDTSSRALNFNLYYLKDE
;
A
#
# COMPACT_ATOMS: atom_id res chain seq x y z
N MET A 1 3.61 8.67 16.45
CA MET A 1 3.90 7.24 16.68
C MET A 1 4.69 6.76 15.48
N ASP A 2 5.96 6.46 15.72
CA ASP A 2 7.02 6.34 14.71
C ASP A 2 6.67 5.41 13.55
N CYS A 3 6.97 5.89 12.34
CA CYS A 3 6.96 5.11 11.12
C CYS A 3 7.89 3.89 11.17
N ASP A 4 8.82 3.85 12.13
CA ASP A 4 9.75 2.74 12.33
C ASP A 4 9.05 1.44 12.75
N GLN A 5 7.92 1.49 13.46
CA GLN A 5 7.16 0.29 13.85
C GLN A 5 6.06 -0.10 12.85
N PHE A 6 6.04 0.50 11.66
CA PHE A 6 5.02 0.14 10.67
C PHE A 6 5.31 -1.23 10.05
N ASN A 7 4.73 -2.28 10.64
CA ASN A 7 4.89 -3.65 10.17
C ASN A 7 4.08 -3.86 8.89
N ILE A 8 4.75 -4.38 7.86
CA ILE A 8 4.12 -4.83 6.62
C ILE A 8 2.92 -5.72 6.93
N ASP A 9 3.06 -6.64 7.89
CA ASP A 9 1.97 -7.53 8.35
C ASP A 9 0.68 -6.77 8.71
N HIS A 10 0.80 -5.58 9.29
CA HIS A 10 -0.35 -4.80 9.70
C HIS A 10 -1.04 -4.12 8.50
N ILE A 11 -0.28 -3.78 7.45
CA ILE A 11 -0.85 -3.33 6.17
C ILE A 11 -1.56 -4.51 5.54
N GLU A 12 -0.89 -5.65 5.38
CA GLU A 12 -1.47 -6.84 4.75
C GLU A 12 -2.76 -7.28 5.45
N LEU A 13 -2.80 -7.23 6.79
CA LEU A 13 -3.98 -7.60 7.56
C LEU A 13 -5.14 -6.61 7.41
N ARG A 14 -4.86 -5.32 7.16
CA ARG A 14 -5.89 -4.29 6.95
C ARG A 14 -6.36 -4.23 5.51
N THR A 15 -5.43 -4.31 4.56
CA THR A 15 -5.69 -4.18 3.13
C THR A 15 -6.05 -5.50 2.46
N GLY A 16 -5.62 -6.63 3.02
CA GLY A 16 -5.70 -7.93 2.34
C GLY A 16 -4.71 -8.08 1.18
N ILE A 17 -3.88 -7.06 0.94
CA ILE A 17 -2.86 -7.06 -0.10
C ILE A 17 -1.57 -7.60 0.49
N ASN A 18 -1.10 -8.73 -0.02
CA ASN A 18 0.17 -9.32 0.41
C ASN A 18 1.33 -8.50 -0.15
N ILE A 19 2.11 -7.84 0.68
CA ILE A 19 3.22 -7.01 0.22
C ILE A 19 4.40 -7.92 -0.10
N PRO A 20 4.89 -7.92 -1.35
CA PRO A 20 5.99 -8.79 -1.78
C PRO A 20 7.33 -8.31 -1.18
N SER A 21 8.44 -8.87 -1.68
CA SER A 21 9.76 -8.32 -1.37
C SER A 21 9.85 -6.85 -1.79
N VAL A 22 9.95 -5.98 -0.79
CA VAL A 22 10.00 -4.53 -0.96
C VAL A 22 11.18 -3.91 -0.22
N GLN A 23 11.64 -2.76 -0.70
CA GLN A 23 12.51 -1.86 0.03
C GLN A 23 11.70 -0.64 0.49
N ARG A 24 11.74 -0.30 1.78
CA ARG A 24 11.02 0.88 2.28
C ARG A 24 11.68 2.14 1.72
N ASN A 25 10.93 2.94 0.97
CA ASN A 25 11.38 4.22 0.45
C ASN A 25 11.04 5.35 1.42
N TYR A 26 9.79 5.40 1.87
CA TYR A 26 9.27 6.54 2.63
C TYR A 26 8.15 6.10 3.57
N CYS A 27 8.04 6.74 4.73
CA CYS A 27 6.88 6.64 5.58
C CYS A 27 6.65 7.98 6.27
N GLU A 28 5.40 8.40 6.27
CA GLU A 28 4.95 9.61 6.93
C GLU A 28 3.62 9.37 7.63
N LEU A 29 3.45 10.03 8.77
CA LEU A 29 2.20 10.06 9.51
C LEU A 29 1.85 11.54 9.71
N ILE A 30 0.84 12.01 9.00
CA ILE A 30 0.30 13.37 9.10
C ILE A 30 -1.10 13.27 9.71
N ASP A 31 -1.28 13.82 10.91
CA ASP A 31 -2.54 13.80 11.66
C ASP A 31 -3.13 12.38 11.84
N SER A 32 -4.14 12.03 11.02
CA SER A 32 -4.83 10.72 10.98
C SER A 32 -4.58 9.95 9.68
N VAL A 33 -3.70 10.47 8.82
CA VAL A 33 -3.35 9.85 7.55
C VAL A 33 -1.93 9.33 7.63
N ARG A 34 -1.76 8.04 7.36
CA ARG A 34 -0.46 7.40 7.28
C ARG A 34 -0.18 7.03 5.84
N SER A 35 0.87 7.62 5.28
CA SER A 35 1.33 7.37 3.93
C SER A 35 2.65 6.64 3.96
N VAL A 36 2.75 5.53 3.24
CA VAL A 36 3.98 4.75 3.11
C VAL A 36 4.23 4.46 1.64
N SER A 37 5.51 4.48 1.26
CA SER A 37 5.96 4.11 -0.08
C SER A 37 7.03 3.05 0.02
N PHE A 38 6.88 2.03 -0.84
CA PHE A 38 7.74 0.89 -0.97
C PHE A 38 8.22 0.76 -2.40
N GLN A 39 9.49 0.41 -2.58
CA GLN A 39 10.03 -0.03 -3.85
C GLN A 39 9.81 -1.54 -3.98
N VAL A 40 9.08 -1.97 -4.99
CA VAL A 40 8.86 -3.39 -5.27
C VAL A 40 10.10 -3.98 -5.96
N LEU A 41 10.65 -5.05 -5.38
CA LEU A 41 11.85 -5.74 -5.89
C LEU A 41 11.50 -6.98 -6.75
N LEU A 42 10.23 -7.17 -7.07
CA LEU A 42 9.77 -8.21 -7.99
C LEU A 42 10.30 -8.01 -9.42
N ASN A 43 10.43 -9.12 -10.15
CA ASN A 43 10.65 -9.07 -11.59
C ASN A 43 9.38 -8.67 -12.34
N THR A 44 9.47 -8.40 -13.64
CA THR A 44 8.34 -7.91 -14.44
C THR A 44 7.16 -8.86 -14.47
N GLU A 45 7.39 -10.17 -14.61
CA GLU A 45 6.33 -11.19 -14.67
C GLU A 45 5.62 -11.33 -13.32
N GLU A 46 6.38 -11.38 -12.23
CA GLU A 46 5.84 -11.42 -10.87
C GLU A 46 5.02 -10.15 -10.56
N LEU A 47 5.51 -9.00 -11.02
CA LEU A 47 4.84 -7.71 -10.80
C LEU A 47 3.51 -7.63 -11.54
N GLU A 48 3.43 -8.15 -12.77
CA GLU A 48 2.19 -8.22 -13.54
C GLU A 48 1.17 -9.17 -12.90
N ILE A 49 1.60 -10.35 -12.45
CA ILE A 49 0.72 -11.29 -11.74
C ILE A 49 0.23 -10.67 -10.44
N TYR A 50 1.11 -10.00 -9.71
CA TYR A 50 0.80 -9.33 -8.46
C TYR A 50 -0.19 -8.18 -8.65
N SER A 51 0.06 -7.30 -9.62
CA SER A 51 -0.81 -6.17 -9.91
C SER A 51 -2.20 -6.64 -10.35
N ALA A 52 -2.29 -7.63 -11.23
CA ALA A 52 -3.55 -8.19 -11.70
C ALA A 52 -4.34 -8.94 -10.61
N LYS A 53 -3.66 -9.41 -9.55
CA LYS A 53 -4.31 -10.15 -8.45
C LYS A 53 -4.93 -9.23 -7.39
N TYR A 54 -4.26 -8.13 -7.05
CA TYR A 54 -4.64 -7.30 -5.90
C TYR A 54 -5.12 -5.90 -6.27
N PHE A 55 -4.90 -5.46 -7.52
CA PHE A 55 -5.19 -4.10 -7.95
C PHE A 55 -6.03 -4.09 -9.23
N GLU A 56 -6.74 -2.99 -9.41
CA GLU A 56 -7.44 -2.67 -10.66
C GLU A 56 -6.62 -1.68 -11.47
N TRP A 57 -6.59 -1.85 -12.78
CA TRP A 57 -5.88 -0.95 -13.67
C TRP A 57 -6.68 0.34 -13.87
N ASN A 58 -6.25 1.42 -13.22
CA ASN A 58 -6.79 2.77 -13.37
C ASN A 58 -5.69 3.67 -13.98
N ALA A 59 -5.53 3.52 -15.29
CA ALA A 59 -4.46 4.13 -16.08
C ALA A 59 -4.12 5.57 -15.64
N PRO A 60 -2.84 5.90 -15.39
CA PRO A 60 -1.64 5.13 -15.73
C PRO A 60 -1.11 4.22 -14.61
N VAL A 61 -1.86 4.00 -13.52
CA VAL A 61 -1.37 3.21 -12.37
C VAL A 61 -2.37 2.13 -11.98
N PHE A 62 -1.89 1.11 -11.27
CA PHE A 62 -2.75 0.15 -10.62
C PHE A 62 -3.20 0.72 -9.28
N THR A 63 -4.48 0.61 -8.95
CA THR A 63 -5.02 1.11 -7.69
C THR A 63 -5.89 0.06 -7.03
N ALA A 64 -5.87 0.03 -5.71
CA ALA A 64 -6.77 -0.74 -4.90
C ALA A 64 -7.22 0.14 -3.74
N GLU A 65 -8.48 0.02 -3.35
CA GLU A 65 -8.97 0.69 -2.17
C GLU A 65 -9.83 -0.27 -1.36
N GLY A 66 -9.95 0.05 -0.07
CA GLY A 66 -10.85 -0.67 0.79
C GLY A 66 -11.18 0.16 2.01
N GLU A 67 -12.32 -0.16 2.60
CA GLU A 67 -12.81 0.50 3.79
C GLU A 67 -13.18 -0.53 4.85
N ARG A 68 -12.79 -0.24 6.08
CA ARG A 68 -13.20 -0.94 7.29
C ARG A 68 -13.87 0.06 8.22
N SER A 69 -14.58 -0.47 9.21
CA SER A 69 -15.26 0.29 10.24
C SER A 69 -14.38 1.35 10.92
N ASP A 70 -13.08 1.09 11.09
CA ASP A 70 -12.12 1.95 11.80
C ASP A 70 -11.09 2.62 10.86
N THR A 71 -11.03 2.24 9.59
CA THR A 71 -9.92 2.65 8.71
C THR A 71 -10.31 2.52 7.25
N ARG A 72 -10.15 3.60 6.49
CA ARG A 72 -10.11 3.54 5.03
C ARG A 72 -8.68 3.44 4.55
N TRP A 73 -8.43 2.71 3.48
CA TRP A 73 -7.10 2.62 2.89
C TRP A 73 -7.16 2.66 1.37
N GLU A 74 -6.11 3.19 0.78
CA GLU A 74 -5.90 3.30 -0.66
C GLU A 74 -4.47 2.83 -0.94
N ALA A 75 -4.29 2.05 -1.99
CA ALA A 75 -3.02 1.54 -2.44
C ALA A 75 -2.85 1.86 -3.92
N SER A 76 -1.67 2.29 -4.32
CA SER A 76 -1.33 2.53 -5.72
C SER A 76 0.01 1.88 -6.07
N LEU A 77 0.04 1.21 -7.21
CA LEU A 77 1.21 0.54 -7.74
C LEU A 77 1.50 1.09 -9.13
N ASP A 78 2.66 1.73 -9.27
CA ASP A 78 3.22 2.10 -10.55
C ASP A 78 4.21 1.00 -10.98
N THR A 79 3.88 0.26 -12.03
CA THR A 79 4.73 -0.81 -12.55
C THR A 79 5.96 -0.30 -13.30
N SER A 80 5.93 0.95 -13.76
CA SER A 80 7.05 1.58 -14.48
C SER A 80 8.16 1.99 -13.51
N SER A 81 7.80 2.66 -12.42
CA SER A 81 8.74 3.05 -11.35
C SER A 81 8.91 1.97 -10.27
N ARG A 82 8.04 0.96 -10.26
CA ARG A 82 7.91 -0.07 -9.20
C ARG A 82 7.64 0.54 -7.82
N ALA A 83 6.98 1.68 -7.80
CA ALA A 83 6.58 2.36 -6.58
C ALA A 83 5.21 1.85 -6.13
N LEU A 84 5.17 1.26 -4.93
CA LEU A 84 3.97 0.80 -4.25
C LEU A 84 3.69 1.73 -3.06
N ASN A 85 2.62 2.50 -3.15
CA ASN A 85 2.22 3.45 -2.13
C ASN A 85 0.97 2.94 -1.42
N PHE A 86 0.90 3.14 -0.11
CA PHE A 86 -0.30 2.92 0.68
C PHE A 86 -0.61 4.17 1.50
N ASN A 87 -1.86 4.58 1.48
CA ASN A 87 -2.41 5.62 2.32
C ASN A 87 -3.48 4.99 3.20
N LEU A 88 -3.30 5.05 4.52
CA LEU A 88 -4.28 4.62 5.50
C LEU A 88 -4.85 5.85 6.19
N TYR A 89 -6.16 5.99 6.13
CA TYR A 89 -6.94 7.03 6.77
C TYR A 89 -7.61 6.40 7.98
N TYR A 90 -7.09 6.70 9.17
CA TYR A 90 -7.70 6.26 10.41
C TYR A 90 -8.97 7.09 10.64
N LEU A 91 -10.11 6.45 10.45
CA LEU A 91 -11.41 7.01 10.78
C LEU A 91 -11.54 6.81 12.28
N LYS A 92 -11.21 7.84 13.07
CA LYS A 92 -11.40 7.80 14.53
C LYS A 92 -12.84 7.39 14.81
N ASP A 93 -13.03 6.21 15.42
CA ASP A 93 -14.18 5.98 16.30
C ASP A 93 -14.12 7.05 17.40
N GLU A 94 -15.27 7.67 17.68
CA GLU A 94 -15.50 8.81 18.58
C GLU A 94 -14.72 8.80 19.91
#